data_AF-A0A9W9B1J1-F1
#
_entry.id   AF-A0A9W9B1J1-F1
#
_cell.length_a   1.000
_cell.length_b   1.000
_cell.length_c   1.000
_cell.angle_alpha   90.00
_cell.angle_beta   90.00
_cell.angle_gamma   90.00
#
_symmetry.space_group_name_H-M   'P 1'
#
loop_
_entity.id
_entity.type
_entity.pdbx_description
1 polymer ?
#
loop_
_entity_poly.entity_id
_entity_poly.type
_entity_poly.pdbx_seq_one_letter_code
_entity_poly.pdbx_strand_id
1 'polypeptide(L)'
;CRTGHAFLGEYYAQFVPGENINCPCGEDLQTREHILRACPRYDNFRHILRKASDDICLKEILGTEEGIEALTEFLEESGAFTKTGKQRPITEAPTY
;
A
#
# COMPACT_ATOMS: atom_id res chain seq x y z
N CYS A 1 5.76 0.93 -4.87
CA CYS A 1 6.73 0.18 -5.71
C CYS A 1 6.55 0.50 -7.19
N ARG A 2 7.54 1.12 -7.84
CA ARG A 2 7.51 1.49 -9.28
C ARG A 2 7.64 0.28 -10.22
N THR A 3 8.18 -0.84 -9.74
CA THR A 3 8.43 -2.06 -10.53
C THR A 3 7.23 -3.01 -10.63
N GLY A 4 6.09 -2.69 -9.99
CA GLY A 4 4.95 -3.60 -9.90
C GLY A 4 5.11 -4.73 -8.88
N HIS A 5 6.30 -4.93 -8.32
CA HIS A 5 6.55 -5.92 -7.28
C HIS A 5 5.99 -5.43 -5.92
N ALA A 6 4.90 -6.06 -5.47
CA ALA A 6 4.28 -5.82 -4.17
C ALA A 6 3.40 -7.02 -3.77
N PHE A 7 3.06 -7.14 -2.49
CA PHE A 7 2.04 -8.09 -2.01
C PHE A 7 0.64 -7.57 -2.37
N LEU A 8 0.28 -7.70 -3.65
CA LEU A 8 -0.98 -7.26 -4.26
C LEU A 8 -1.58 -8.35 -5.13
N GLY A 9 -2.91 -8.33 -5.25
CA GLY A 9 -3.65 -9.16 -6.18
C GLY A 9 -3.18 -9.01 -7.62
N GLU A 10 -2.90 -7.79 -8.09
CA GLU A 10 -2.35 -7.55 -9.45
C GLU A 10 -1.02 -8.28 -9.69
N TYR A 11 -0.16 -8.34 -8.67
CA TYR A 11 1.11 -9.05 -8.76
C TYR A 11 0.90 -10.56 -8.72
N TYR A 12 0.08 -11.06 -7.79
CA TYR A 12 -0.21 -12.48 -7.67
C TYR A 12 -0.90 -13.06 -8.90
N ALA A 13 -1.85 -12.33 -9.50
CA ALA A 13 -2.52 -12.73 -10.74
C ALA A 13 -1.52 -13.01 -11.87
N GLN A 14 -0.39 -12.31 -11.90
CA GLN A 14 0.62 -12.46 -12.96
C GLN A 14 1.73 -13.45 -12.58
N PHE A 15 2.20 -13.44 -11.33
CA PHE A 15 3.46 -14.09 -10.95
C PHE A 15 3.29 -15.24 -9.95
N VAL A 16 2.14 -15.37 -9.29
CA VAL A 16 1.89 -16.43 -8.28
C VAL A 16 0.51 -17.08 -8.51
N PRO A 17 0.36 -17.89 -9.57
CA PRO A 17 -0.91 -18.55 -9.86
C PRO A 17 -1.40 -19.40 -8.68
N GLY A 18 -2.67 -19.24 -8.31
CA GLY A 18 -3.31 -19.96 -7.20
C GLY A 18 -3.35 -19.20 -5.87
N GLU A 19 -2.61 -18.09 -5.74
CA GLU A 19 -2.76 -17.19 -4.59
C GLU A 19 -4.04 -16.36 -4.72
N ASN A 20 -4.65 -16.00 -3.59
CA ASN A 20 -5.86 -15.18 -3.57
C ASN A 20 -5.54 -13.74 -4.01
N ILE A 21 -6.28 -13.24 -5.01
CA ILE A 21 -6.11 -11.90 -5.59
C ILE A 21 -7.07 -10.86 -5.00
N ASN A 22 -8.10 -11.32 -4.27
CA ASN A 22 -9.13 -10.48 -3.70
C ASN A 22 -8.57 -9.69 -2.52
N CYS A 23 -9.05 -8.47 -2.34
CA CYS A 23 -8.74 -7.70 -1.15
C CYS A 23 -9.55 -8.23 0.03
N PRO A 24 -8.97 -8.36 1.24
CA PRO A 24 -9.73 -8.75 2.43
C PRO A 24 -10.86 -7.79 2.84
N CYS A 25 -10.96 -6.61 2.21
CA CYS A 25 -12.11 -5.72 2.38
C CYS A 25 -13.35 -6.14 1.57
N GLY A 26 -13.23 -7.14 0.69
CA GLY A 26 -14.31 -7.64 -0.17
C GLY A 26 -14.17 -7.27 -1.66
N GLU A 27 -13.19 -6.45 -2.04
CA GLU A 27 -12.93 -6.14 -3.46
C GLU A 27 -12.37 -7.35 -4.20
N ASP A 28 -12.86 -7.63 -5.40
CA ASP A 28 -12.47 -8.80 -6.19
C ASP A 28 -11.01 -8.77 -6.65
N LEU A 29 -10.42 -7.58 -6.84
CA LEU A 29 -9.02 -7.44 -7.20
C LEU A 29 -8.34 -6.38 -6.33
N GLN A 30 -7.32 -6.82 -5.59
CA GLN A 30 -6.50 -5.92 -4.81
C GLN A 30 -5.49 -5.19 -5.71
N THR A 31 -5.88 -3.98 -6.15
CA THR A 31 -5.02 -3.09 -6.94
C THR A 31 -4.33 -2.04 -6.08
N ARG A 32 -3.24 -1.44 -6.60
CA ARG A 32 -2.60 -0.30 -5.93
C ARG A 32 -3.56 0.88 -5.78
N GLU A 33 -4.34 1.17 -6.81
CA GLU A 33 -5.30 2.27 -6.81
C GLU A 33 -6.36 2.05 -5.73
N HIS A 34 -6.94 0.84 -5.66
CA HIS A 34 -7.88 0.47 -4.63
C HIS A 34 -7.27 0.69 -3.24
N ILE A 35 -6.06 0.17 -2.98
CA ILE A 35 -5.42 0.27 -1.66
C ILE A 35 -5.19 1.72 -1.23
N LEU A 36 -4.72 2.58 -2.12
CA LEU A 36 -4.42 3.97 -1.78
C LEU A 36 -5.69 4.84 -1.69
N ARG A 37 -6.68 4.65 -2.57
CA ARG A 37 -7.83 5.55 -2.70
C ARG A 37 -9.11 5.07 -2.04
N ALA A 38 -9.38 3.75 -2.03
CA ALA A 38 -10.73 3.22 -1.78
C ALA A 38 -10.83 2.16 -0.67
N CYS A 39 -9.79 1.36 -0.43
CA CYS A 39 -9.79 0.25 0.53
C CYS A 39 -10.12 0.65 1.98
N PRO A 40 -11.30 0.30 2.52
CA PRO A 40 -11.74 0.74 3.84
C PRO A 40 -10.78 0.41 4.98
N ARG A 41 -9.98 -0.66 4.83
CA ARG A 41 -8.96 -1.07 5.80
C ARG A 41 -7.94 0.02 6.12
N TYR A 42 -7.71 0.94 5.18
CA TYR A 42 -6.68 1.97 5.28
C TYR A 42 -7.25 3.39 5.33
N ASP A 43 -8.58 3.54 5.51
CA ASP A 43 -9.23 4.86 5.52
C ASP A 43 -8.66 5.80 6.58
N ASN A 44 -8.42 5.27 7.79
CA ASN A 44 -7.85 6.02 8.91
C ASN A 44 -6.47 6.62 8.60
N PHE A 45 -5.72 6.05 7.66
CA PHE A 45 -4.37 6.51 7.30
C PHE A 45 -4.36 7.40 6.05
N ARG A 46 -5.46 7.51 5.30
CA ARG A 46 -5.49 8.29 4.05
C ARG A 46 -5.24 9.76 4.23
N HIS A 47 -5.52 10.30 5.41
CA HIS A 47 -5.22 11.69 5.73
C HIS A 47 -3.74 12.02 5.50
N ILE A 48 -2.83 11.05 5.65
CA ILE A 48 -1.40 11.19 5.36
C ILE A 48 -1.18 11.49 3.87
N LEU A 49 -1.79 10.69 2.99
CA LEU A 49 -1.70 10.89 1.54
C LEU A 49 -2.33 12.21 1.10
N ARG A 50 -3.44 12.61 1.74
CA ARG A 50 -4.13 13.87 1.44
C ARG A 50 -3.29 15.10 1.74
N LYS A 51 -2.31 15.04 2.65
CA LYS A 51 -1.36 16.15 2.87
C LYS A 51 -0.56 16.48 1.61
N ALA A 52 -0.28 15.49 0.76
CA ALA A 52 0.47 15.66 -0.48
C ALA A 52 -0.44 15.84 -1.71
N SER A 53 -1.64 15.25 -1.72
CA SER A 53 -2.62 15.36 -2.81
C SER A 53 -4.03 15.14 -2.28
N ASP A 54 -4.87 16.18 -2.25
CA ASP A 54 -6.23 16.14 -1.69
C ASP A 54 -7.09 14.99 -2.28
N ASP A 55 -6.99 14.79 -3.59
CA ASP A 55 -7.71 13.75 -4.34
C ASP A 55 -6.95 12.41 -4.42
N ILE A 56 -5.79 12.31 -3.77
CA ILE A 56 -4.88 11.16 -3.81
C ILE A 56 -4.55 10.79 -5.26
N CYS A 57 -4.11 11.79 -6.03
CA CYS A 57 -3.70 11.61 -7.42
C CYS A 57 -2.43 10.75 -7.48
N LEU A 58 -2.54 9.53 -8.03
CA LEU A 58 -1.42 8.59 -8.14
C LEU A 58 -0.18 9.19 -8.84
N LYS A 59 -0.37 10.10 -9.80
CA LYS A 59 0.74 10.75 -10.48
C LYS A 59 1.52 11.67 -9.54
N GLU A 60 0.83 12.38 -8.66
CA GLU A 60 1.44 13.27 -7.67
C GLU A 60 2.09 12.45 -6.56
N ILE A 61 1.33 11.51 -5.97
CA ILE A 61 1.80 10.63 -4.89
C ILE A 61 3.04 9.83 -5.29
N LEU A 62 3.15 9.39 -6.56
CA LEU A 62 4.28 8.56 -7.02
C LEU A 62 5.37 9.36 -7.76
N GLY A 63 5.09 10.62 -8.11
CA GLY A 63 5.90 11.43 -9.01
C GLY A 63 6.56 12.65 -8.38
N THR A 64 6.14 13.07 -7.18
CA THR A 64 6.68 14.21 -6.44
C THR A 64 7.45 13.75 -5.21
N GLU A 65 8.35 14.59 -4.68
CA GLU A 65 9.09 14.29 -3.45
C GLU A 65 8.13 14.22 -2.26
N GLU A 66 7.25 15.22 -2.14
CA GLU A 66 6.22 15.31 -1.10
C GLU A 66 5.27 14.10 -1.14
N GLY A 67 4.87 13.68 -2.34
CA GLY A 67 4.05 12.49 -2.54
C GLY A 67 4.75 11.20 -2.10
N ILE A 68 6.05 11.07 -2.38
CA ILE A 68 6.85 9.91 -1.99
C ILE A 68 7.04 9.86 -0.47
N GLU A 69 7.28 11.01 0.17
CA GLU A 69 7.37 11.11 1.62
C GLU A 69 6.05 10.71 2.28
N ALA A 70 4.93 11.31 1.84
CA ALA A 70 3.61 10.97 2.35
C ALA A 70 3.25 9.49 2.10
N LEU A 71 3.63 8.93 0.95
CA LEU A 71 3.46 7.50 0.70
C LEU A 71 4.29 6.66 1.66
N THR A 72 5.53 7.06 1.95
CA THR A 72 6.41 6.33 2.88
C THR A 72 5.80 6.30 4.29
N GLU A 73 5.38 7.45 4.82
CA GLU A 73 4.69 7.57 6.11
C GLU A 73 3.40 6.71 6.12
N PHE A 74 2.60 6.78 5.05
CA PHE A 74 1.40 5.95 4.92
C PHE A 74 1.72 4.45 4.97
N LEU A 75 2.78 3.99 4.30
CA LEU A 75 3.16 2.58 4.28
C LEU A 75 3.61 2.07 5.65
N GLU A 76 4.35 2.90 6.39
CA GLU A 76 4.83 2.58 7.73
C GLU A 76 3.66 2.47 8.72
N GLU A 77 2.78 3.47 8.73
CA GLU A 77 1.65 3.54 9.66
C GLU A 77 0.52 2.56 9.32
N SER A 78 0.23 2.34 8.04
CA SER A 78 -0.88 1.48 7.65
C SER A 78 -0.50 -0.01 7.55
N GLY A 79 0.78 -0.30 7.30
CA GLY A 79 1.22 -1.64 6.93
C GLY A 79 0.66 -2.12 5.58
N ALA A 80 0.14 -1.22 4.74
CA ALA A 80 -0.28 -1.55 3.39
C ALA A 80 0.88 -2.17 2.59
N PHE A 81 0.53 -3.06 1.65
CA PHE A 81 1.49 -3.80 0.82
C PHE A 81 2.49 -4.71 1.58
N THR A 82 2.26 -4.97 2.87
CA THR A 82 2.92 -6.09 3.58
C THR A 82 2.14 -7.39 3.35
N LYS A 83 2.78 -8.55 3.54
CA LYS A 83 2.13 -9.86 3.37
C LYS A 83 0.88 -10.03 4.25
N THR A 84 0.87 -9.44 5.44
CA THR A 84 -0.24 -9.54 6.40
C THR A 84 -1.19 -8.34 6.34
N GLY A 85 -0.80 -7.27 5.65
CA GLY A 85 -1.51 -5.99 5.64
C GLY A 85 -1.59 -5.34 7.04
N LYS A 86 -0.58 -5.57 7.88
CA LYS A 86 -0.41 -4.99 9.22
C LYS A 86 0.93 -4.28 9.32
N GLN A 87 1.04 -3.34 10.26
CA GLN A 87 2.30 -2.64 10.56
C GLN A 87 3.44 -3.65 10.76
N ARG A 88 4.62 -3.32 10.24
CA ARG A 88 5.81 -4.13 10.47
C ARG A 88 6.19 -4.01 11.96
N PRO A 89 6.45 -5.13 12.66
CA PRO A 89 6.99 -5.04 14.01
C PRO A 89 8.34 -4.32 13.95
N ILE A 90 8.62 -3.50 14.97
CA ILE A 90 9.93 -2.89 15.16
C ILE A 90 10.93 -4.04 15.24
N THR A 91 11.81 -4.12 14.25
CA THR A 91 12.88 -5.12 14.25
C THR A 91 14.01 -4.56 15.09
N GLU A 92 14.18 -5.07 16.31
CA GLU A 92 15.39 -4.79 17.08
C GLU A 92 16.58 -5.41 16.35
N ALA A 93 17.65 -4.63 16.16
CA ALA A 93 18.85 -5.14 15.51
C ALA A 93 19.40 -6.34 16.31
N PRO A 94 19.82 -7.43 15.65
CA PRO A 94 20.36 -8.57 16.36
C PRO A 94 21.59 -8.13 17.17
N THR A 95 21.56 -8.38 18.47
CA THR A 95 22.72 -8.22 19.34
C THR A 95 23.70 -9.36 19.04
N TYR A 96 24.89 -9.03 18.52
CA TYR A 96 25.95 -9.99 18.18
C TYR A 96 26.99 -10.08 19.30
#